data_AF-A0A7X7RMH8-F1
#
_entry.id   AF-A0A7X7RMH8-F1
#
_cell.length_a   1.000
_cell.length_b   1.000
_cell.length_c   1.000
_cell.angle_alpha   90.00
_cell.angle_beta   90.00
_cell.angle_gamma   90.00
#
_symmetry.space_group_name_H-M   'P 1'
#
loop_
_entity.id
_entity.type
_entity.pdbx_description
1 polymer ?
#
loop_
_entity_poly.entity_id
_entity_poly.type
_entity_poly.pdbx_seq_one_letter_code
_entity_poly.pdbx_strand_id
1 'polypeptide(L)' 'MSVGFISLGCAKNLVDSQVMAGYLKRGQIALAPSPEAADVILVNTCAFIEPAREEAA' A
#
# COMPACT_ATOMS: atom_id res chain seq x y z
N MET A 1 9.84 0.15 -13.22
CA MET A 1 9.11 0.88 -12.19
C MET A 1 7.82 0.15 -11.87
N SER A 2 7.85 -0.65 -10.80
CA SER A 2 6.72 -1.36 -10.20
C SER A 2 6.43 -0.84 -8.79
N VAL A 3 5.17 -0.88 -8.38
CA VAL A 3 4.73 -0.42 -7.06
C VAL A 3 4.19 -1.59 -6.24
N GLY A 4 4.68 -1.74 -5.01
CA GLY A 4 4.18 -2.66 -4.00
C GLY A 4 3.37 -1.94 -2.93
N PHE A 5 2.54 -2.67 -2.19
CA PHE A 5 1.67 -2.10 -1.15
C PHE A 5 1.85 -2.82 0.18
N ILE A 6 1.95 -2.05 1.26
CA ILE A 6 1.79 -2.53 2.63
C ILE A 6 0.62 -1.74 3.22
N SER A 7 -0.42 -2.45 3.68
CA SER A 7 -1.61 -1.82 4.29
C SER A 7 -1.68 -2.21 5.76
N LEU A 8 -1.55 -1.22 6.63
CA LEU A 8 -1.57 -1.37 8.08
C LEU A 8 -2.84 -0.71 8.64
N GLY A 9 -3.26 -1.14 9.83
CA GLY A 9 -4.46 -0.62 10.47
C GLY A 9 -5.68 -1.49 10.18
N CYS A 10 -6.68 -0.95 9.47
CA CYS A 10 -7.98 -1.62 9.32
C CYS A 10 -8.33 -1.95 7.87
N ALA A 11 -9.46 -2.67 7.69
CA ALA A 11 -9.97 -3.06 6.38
C ALA A 11 -10.16 -1.87 5.42
N LYS A 12 -10.39 -0.65 5.93
CA LYS A 12 -10.48 0.54 5.11
C LYS A 12 -9.15 0.88 4.41
N ASN A 13 -8.02 0.77 5.11
CA ASN A 13 -6.71 1.00 4.51
C ASN A 13 -6.44 -0.01 3.38
N LEU A 14 -6.84 -1.26 3.56
CA LEU A 14 -6.72 -2.28 2.51
C LEU A 14 -7.58 -1.95 1.28
N VAL A 15 -8.86 -1.60 1.46
CA VAL A 15 -9.76 -1.21 0.36
C VAL A 15 -9.23 0.03 -0.36
N ASP A 16 -8.78 1.04 0.38
CA ASP A 16 -8.20 2.26 -0.18
C ASP A 16 -6.93 1.92 -1.01
N SER A 17 -6.08 0.99 -0.54
CA SER A 17 -4.93 0.49 -1.30
C SER A 17 -5.29 -0.26 -2.59
N GLN A 18 -6.36 -1.05 -2.59
CA GLN A 18 -6.87 -1.70 -3.81
C GLN A 18 -7.39 -0.66 -4.83
N VAL A 19 -8.05 0.38 -4.34
CA VAL A 19 -8.50 1.51 -5.17
C VAL A 19 -7.30 2.24 -5.77
N MET A 20 -6.26 2.55 -4.98
CA MET A 20 -5.01 3.13 -5.45
C MET A 20 -4.33 2.26 -6.51
N ALA A 21 -4.25 0.95 -6.29
CA ALA A 21 -3.71 0.00 -7.27
C ALA A 21 -4.47 0.03 -8.60
N GLY A 22 -5.80 0.20 -8.56
CA GLY A 22 -6.62 0.40 -9.75
C GLY A 22 -6.28 1.68 -10.52
N TYR A 23 -6.01 2.79 -9.82
CA TYR A 23 -5.53 4.03 -10.46
C TYR A 23 -4.14 3.86 -11.10
N LEU A 24 -3.19 3.25 -10.40
CA LEU A 24 -1.85 2.99 -10.92
C LEU A 24 -1.89 2.14 -12.19
N LYS A 25 -2.71 1.07 -12.19
CA LYS A 25 -2.90 0.22 -13.37
C LYS A 25 -3.48 0.99 -14.56
N ARG A 26 -4.44 1.90 -14.33
CA ARG A 26 -4.96 2.80 -15.39
C ARG A 26 -3.91 3.77 -15.92
N GLY A 27 -3.00 4.21 -15.05
CA GLY A 27 -1.83 5.00 -15.42
C GLY A 27 -0.67 4.21 -16.03
N GLN A 28 -0.87 2.93 -16.38
CA GLN A 28 0.15 2.03 -16.93
C GLN A 28 1.36 1.80 -16.02
N ILE A 29 1.20 2.01 -14.71
CA ILE A 29 2.20 1.68 -13.70
C ILE A 29 2.01 0.21 -13.29
N ALA A 30 3.08 -0.57 -13.33
CA ALA A 30 3.05 -1.98 -12.96
C ALA A 30 2.91 -2.17 -11.44
N LEU A 31 2.16 -3.20 -11.04
CA LEU A 31 2.12 -3.64 -9.65
C LEU A 31 3.15 -4.75 -9.44
N ALA A 32 3.91 -4.66 -8.35
CA ALA A 32 4.85 -5.70 -7.97
C ALA A 32 4.12 -6.95 -7.44
N PRO A 33 4.67 -8.16 -7.62
CA PRO A 33 4.07 -9.39 -7.10
C PRO A 33 4.15 -9.49 -5.57
N SER A 34 5.10 -8.78 -4.96
CA SER A 34 5.22 -8.59 -3.52
C SER A 34 5.92 -7.25 -3.22
N PRO A 35 5.81 -6.70 -2.01
CA PRO A 35 6.50 -5.47 -1.63
C PRO A 35 8.02 -5.54 -1.81
N GLU A 36 8.63 -6.69 -1.51
CA GLU A 36 10.08 -6.91 -1.57
C GLU A 36 10.63 -6.91 -3.01
N ALA A 37 9.75 -7.14 -4.00
CA ALA A 37 10.09 -7.13 -5.42
C ALA A 37 9.74 -5.80 -6.12
N ALA A 38 9.34 -4.77 -5.36
CA ALA A 38 8.89 -3.50 -5.92
C ALA A 38 10.03 -2.48 -6.05
N ASP A 39 9.97 -1.65 -7.10
CA ASP A 39 10.86 -0.48 -7.23
C ASP A 39 10.47 0.61 -6.21
N VAL A 40 9.18 0.70 -5.85
CA VAL A 40 8.64 1.62 -4.84
C VAL A 40 7.61 0.89 -3.98
N ILE A 41 7.65 1.11 -2.67
CA ILE A 41 6.65 0.59 -1.72
C ILE A 41 5.76 1.73 -1.23
N LEU A 42 4.44 1.54 -1.34
CA LEU A 42 3.43 2.44 -0.74
C LEU A 42 2.92 1.82 0.55
N VAL A 43 3.22 2.47 1.68
CA VAL A 43 2.71 2.09 3.00
C VAL A 43 1.47 2.94 3.32
N ASN A 44 0.32 2.30 3.45
CA ASN A 44 -0.93 2.93 3.86
C ASN A 44 -1.27 2.52 5.28
N THR A 45 -1.07 3.42 6.24
CA THR A 45 -1.29 3.16 7.67
C THR A 45 -2.43 4.00 8.26
N CYS A 46 -2.87 3.64 9.46
CA CYS A 46 -3.86 4.38 10.22
C CYS A 46 -3.18 5.23 11.32
N ALA A 47 -3.46 6.53 11.33
CA ALA A 47 -2.95 7.44 12.36
C ALA A 47 -3.63 7.30 13.73
N PHE A 48 -4.69 6.48 13.85
CA PHE A 48 -5.47 6.33 15.09
C PHE A 48 -5.27 4.99 15.79
N ILE A 49 -4.73 3.99 15.08
CA ILE A 49 -4.52 2.64 15.62
C ILE A 49 -3.07 2.55 16.08
N GLU A 50 -2.82 2.48 17.39
CA GLU A 50 -1.46 2.48 17.97
C GLU A 50 -0.55 1.42 17.34
N PRO A 51 -0.95 0.14 17.20
CA PRO A 51 -0.10 -0.86 16.55
C PRO A 51 0.32 -0.47 15.12
N ALA A 52 -0.60 0.13 14.35
CA ALA A 52 -0.34 0.53 12.97
C ALA A 52 0.62 1.73 12.89
N ARG A 53 0.67 2.58 13.92
CA ARG A 53 1.64 3.68 14.04
C ARG A 53 3.02 3.15 14.39
N GLU A 54 3.11 2.20 15.32
CA GLU A 54 4.36 1.57 15.72
C GLU A 54 4.99 0.76 14.57
N GLU A 55 4.18 0.01 13.81
CA GLU A 55 4.63 -0.77 12.66
C GLU A 55 5.06 0.08 11.45
N ALA A 56 4.66 1.36 11.39
CA ALA A 56 4.98 2.27 10.30
C ALA A 56 6.19 3.18 10.58
N ALA A 57 6.63 3.26 11.84
CA ALA A 57 7.75 4.08 12.31
C ALA A 57 9.09 3.36 12.11
#